data_AF-A0A8W8KK84-F1
#
_entry.id   AF-A0A8W8KK84-F1
#
_cell.length_a   1.000
_cell.length_b   1.000
_cell.length_c   1.000
_cell.angle_alpha   90.00
_cell.angle_beta   90.00
_cell.angle_gamma   90.00
#
_symmetry.space_group_name_H-M   'P 1'
#
loop_
_entity.id
_entity.type
_entity.pdbx_description
1 polymer ?
#
loop_
_entity_poly.entity_id
_entity_poly.type
_entity_poly.pdbx_seq_one_letter_code
_entity_poly.pdbx_strand_id
1 'polypeptide(L)'
;AGCIMAEMWTRTPIMQGKTEQHQLQLISQLCGSITKEVWPNVEKLDMFGQMELAQGQKRKVKDRLKVYVKDQYALDLIDKLVTLDPSKRIDSDTALNHDFFWSDPMPCELAHMLSQHSTSMFEFLAPPRRPGQRIPAGPVQRTAPNPDQHFERVF
;
A
#
# COMPACT_ATOMS: atom_id res chain seq x y z
N ALA A 1 6.41 6.35 7.19
CA ALA A 1 6.95 5.07 6.67
C ALA A 1 6.04 3.89 6.99
N GLY A 2 5.81 3.54 8.27
CA GLY A 2 5.04 2.34 8.64
C GLY A 2 3.64 2.20 8.03
N CYS A 3 2.82 3.25 8.07
CA CYS A 3 1.47 3.22 7.46
C CYS A 3 1.51 2.94 5.96
N ILE A 4 2.36 3.68 5.21
CA ILE A 4 2.54 3.50 3.76
C ILE A 4 3.03 2.08 3.45
N MET A 5 3.98 1.57 4.23
CA MET A 5 4.47 0.20 4.04
C MET A 5 3.34 -0.82 4.18
N ALA A 6 2.48 -0.68 5.19
CA ALA A 6 1.30 -1.54 5.32
C ALA A 6 0.30 -1.37 4.17
N GLU A 7 0.13 -0.14 3.66
CA GLU A 7 -0.75 0.20 2.54
C GLU A 7 -0.38 -0.49 1.23
N MET A 8 0.90 -0.84 1.05
CA MET A 8 1.35 -1.61 -0.12
C MET A 8 0.59 -2.95 -0.25
N TRP A 9 0.18 -3.56 0.87
CA TRP A 9 -0.62 -4.78 0.89
C TRP A 9 -2.11 -4.52 1.09
N THR A 10 -2.50 -3.59 1.97
CA THR A 10 -3.94 -3.35 2.26
C THR A 10 -4.64 -2.54 1.17
N ARG A 11 -3.89 -1.89 0.27
CA ARG A 11 -4.36 -1.01 -0.81
C ARG A 11 -5.20 0.19 -0.35
N THR A 12 -5.32 0.38 0.96
CA THR A 12 -6.13 1.42 1.60
C THR A 12 -5.48 1.83 2.92
N PRO A 13 -5.59 3.10 3.34
CA PRO A 13 -4.98 3.56 4.58
C PRO A 13 -5.45 2.76 5.80
N ILE A 14 -4.49 2.28 6.61
CA ILE A 14 -4.76 1.34 7.71
C ILE A 14 -5.46 1.98 8.92
N MET A 15 -5.43 3.31 9.04
CA MET A 15 -6.06 4.08 10.11
C MET A 15 -6.58 5.40 9.54
N GLN A 16 -7.90 5.48 9.33
CA GLN A 16 -8.58 6.61 8.70
C GLN A 16 -9.45 7.39 9.71
N GLY A 17 -8.79 8.09 10.63
CA GLY A 17 -9.45 8.96 11.58
C GLY A 17 -10.08 10.17 10.89
N LYS A 18 -11.27 10.58 11.36
CA LYS A 18 -11.97 11.78 10.87
C LYS A 18 -11.68 13.02 11.71
N THR A 19 -11.17 12.80 12.91
CA THR A 19 -10.76 13.81 13.90
C THR A 19 -9.50 13.30 14.60
N GLU A 20 -8.76 14.18 15.27
CA GLU A 20 -7.57 13.79 16.04
C GLU A 20 -7.90 12.74 17.11
N GLN A 21 -9.01 12.93 17.82
CA GLN A 21 -9.52 12.01 18.83
C GLN A 21 -9.84 10.63 18.23
N HIS A 22 -10.52 10.58 17.08
CA HIS A 22 -10.78 9.32 16.39
C HIS A 22 -9.48 8.66 15.89
N GLN A 23 -8.51 9.45 15.39
CA GLN A 23 -7.22 8.92 14.97
C GLN A 23 -6.47 8.26 16.13
N LEU A 24 -6.46 8.86 17.32
CA LEU A 24 -5.85 8.28 18.52
C LEU A 24 -6.54 7.00 18.99
N GLN A 25 -7.86 6.93 18.87
CA GLN A 25 -8.60 5.70 19.12
C GLN A 25 -8.18 4.58 18.16
N LEU A 26 -8.07 4.87 16.85
CA LEU A 26 -7.64 3.89 15.85
C LEU A 26 -6.20 3.41 16.09
N ILE A 27 -5.29 4.35 16.40
CA ILE A 27 -3.91 4.03 16.78
C ILE A 27 -3.91 3.11 18.00
N SER A 28 -4.67 3.43 19.04
CA SER A 28 -4.73 2.61 20.26
C SER A 28 -5.30 1.21 20.00
N GLN A 29 -6.34 1.10 19.16
CA GLN A 29 -6.93 -0.19 18.81
C GLN A 29 -5.98 -1.09 17.99
N LEU A 30 -5.03 -0.53 17.25
CA LEU A 30 -4.07 -1.28 16.42
C LEU A 30 -2.74 -1.52 17.15
N CYS A 31 -2.13 -0.45 17.65
CA CYS A 31 -0.81 -0.44 18.26
C CYS A 31 -0.80 -0.77 19.75
N GLY A 32 -1.97 -0.82 20.40
CA GLY A 32 -2.14 -0.98 21.84
C GLY A 32 -2.37 0.36 22.55
N SER A 33 -2.85 0.31 23.79
CA SER A 33 -3.12 1.51 24.58
C SER A 33 -1.85 2.33 24.81
N ILE A 34 -1.98 3.65 24.72
CA ILE A 34 -0.90 4.59 25.03
C ILE A 34 -0.79 4.70 26.56
N THR A 35 0.18 4.00 27.13
CA THR A 35 0.44 3.96 28.58
C THR A 35 1.89 4.32 28.88
N LYS A 36 2.17 4.68 30.15
CA LYS A 36 3.53 4.99 30.62
C LYS A 36 4.49 3.81 30.52
N GLU A 37 3.97 2.59 30.52
CA GLU A 37 4.75 1.35 30.40
C GLU A 37 5.33 1.21 28.99
N VAL A 38 4.51 1.45 27.97
CA VAL A 38 4.95 1.33 26.56
C VAL A 38 5.69 2.58 26.08
N TRP A 39 5.26 3.76 26.53
CA TRP A 39 5.84 5.05 26.20
C TRP A 39 6.17 5.83 27.49
N PRO A 40 7.40 5.69 28.01
CA PRO A 40 7.84 6.42 29.20
C PRO A 40 7.79 7.94 28.98
N ASN A 41 7.32 8.68 29.99
CA ASN A 41 7.15 10.13 29.97
C ASN A 41 6.06 10.65 29.01
N VAL A 42 5.20 9.79 28.47
CA VAL A 42 4.07 10.24 27.61
C VAL A 42 3.14 11.21 28.32
N GLU A 43 3.04 11.13 29.66
CA GLU A 43 2.25 12.04 30.48
C GLU A 43 2.77 13.48 30.51
N LYS A 44 4.02 13.71 30.09
CA LYS A 44 4.59 15.06 30.00
C LYS A 44 4.14 15.81 28.76
N LEU A 45 3.47 15.14 27.83
CA LEU A 45 2.88 15.79 26.65
C LEU A 45 1.64 16.57 27.07
N ASP A 46 1.55 17.83 26.66
CA ASP A 46 0.50 18.78 27.08
C ASP A 46 -0.92 18.25 26.88
N MET A 47 -1.13 17.47 25.81
CA MET A 47 -2.44 16.95 25.42
C MET A 47 -2.80 15.61 26.08
N PHE A 48 -1.86 14.93 26.76
CA PHE A 48 -2.08 13.58 27.26
C PHE A 48 -3.23 13.50 28.28
N GLY A 49 -3.36 14.50 29.15
CA GLY A 49 -4.45 14.59 30.12
C GLY A 49 -5.74 15.21 29.58
N GLN A 50 -5.72 15.78 28.37
CA GLN A 50 -6.86 16.48 27.76
C GLN A 50 -7.62 15.60 26.77
N MET A 51 -6.98 14.54 26.27
CA MET A 51 -7.56 13.62 25.28
C MET A 51 -8.06 12.34 25.95
N GLU A 52 -9.16 11.79 25.43
CA GLU A 52 -9.68 10.51 25.93
C GLU A 52 -8.91 9.34 25.28
N LEU A 53 -7.96 8.76 26.00
CA LEU A 53 -7.17 7.64 25.48
C LEU A 53 -7.81 6.29 25.83
N ALA A 54 -8.00 5.45 24.81
CA ALA A 54 -8.57 4.11 24.99
C ALA A 54 -7.66 3.24 25.86
N GLN A 55 -8.23 2.65 26.92
CA GLN A 55 -7.53 1.77 27.86
C GLN A 55 -7.76 0.29 27.52
N GLY A 56 -6.87 -0.59 28.01
CA GLY A 56 -7.00 -2.04 27.87
C GLY A 56 -6.81 -2.60 26.45
N GLN A 57 -6.37 -1.77 25.49
CA GLN A 57 -6.11 -2.23 24.13
C GLN A 57 -4.78 -2.96 24.07
N LYS A 58 -4.81 -4.22 23.64
CA LYS A 58 -3.61 -4.99 23.32
C LYS A 58 -3.10 -4.63 21.93
N ARG A 59 -1.79 -4.67 21.75
CA ARG A 59 -1.15 -4.52 20.43
C ARG A 59 -1.58 -5.65 19.50
N LYS A 60 -2.05 -5.30 18.30
CA LYS A 60 -2.61 -6.24 17.30
C LYS A 60 -2.07 -5.99 15.89
N VAL A 61 -0.96 -5.26 15.73
CA VAL A 61 -0.40 -4.87 14.42
C VAL A 61 -0.20 -6.10 13.53
N LYS A 62 0.62 -7.06 13.97
CA LYS A 62 0.88 -8.30 13.22
C LYS A 62 -0.38 -9.13 13.02
N ASP A 63 -1.24 -9.22 14.04
CA ASP A 63 -2.48 -9.99 13.96
C ASP A 63 -3.50 -9.45 12.95
N ARG A 64 -3.61 -8.12 12.80
CA ARG A 64 -4.48 -7.53 11.78
C ARG A 64 -3.85 -7.64 10.39
N LEU A 65 -2.54 -7.47 10.29
CA LEU A 65 -1.86 -7.43 9.00
C LEU A 65 -1.55 -8.82 8.42
N LYS A 66 -1.50 -9.90 9.22
CA LYS A 66 -1.22 -11.28 8.74
C LYS A 66 -2.20 -11.80 7.68
N VAL A 67 -3.39 -11.21 7.60
CA VAL A 67 -4.38 -11.56 6.57
C VAL A 67 -3.89 -11.09 5.20
N TYR A 68 -3.22 -9.92 5.13
CA TYR A 68 -2.73 -9.27 3.92
C TYR A 68 -1.25 -9.55 3.63
N VAL A 69 -0.40 -9.47 4.65
CA VAL A 69 1.05 -9.65 4.56
C VAL A 69 1.40 -11.06 5.04
N LYS A 70 1.94 -11.89 4.15
CA LYS A 70 2.35 -13.28 4.47
C LYS A 70 3.80 -13.39 4.92
N ASP A 71 4.64 -12.50 4.39
CA ASP A 71 6.04 -12.39 4.74
C ASP A 71 6.19 -11.93 6.21
N GLN A 72 6.95 -12.71 6.99
CA GLN A 72 7.16 -12.45 8.41
C GLN A 72 8.12 -11.27 8.65
N TYR A 73 9.13 -11.08 7.80
CA TYR A 73 10.05 -9.95 7.90
C TYR A 73 9.36 -8.64 7.55
N ALA A 74 8.45 -8.66 6.58
CA ALA A 74 7.61 -7.50 6.26
C ALA A 74 6.72 -7.11 7.45
N LEU A 75 6.07 -8.10 8.07
CA LEU A 75 5.25 -7.89 9.27
C LEU A 75 6.07 -7.34 10.44
N ASP A 76 7.27 -7.87 10.66
CA ASP A 76 8.15 -7.42 11.74
C ASP A 76 8.65 -5.99 11.52
N LEU A 77 9.04 -5.64 10.29
CA LEU A 77 9.47 -4.28 9.96
C LEU A 77 8.33 -3.27 10.13
N ILE A 78 7.11 -3.59 9.67
CA ILE A 78 5.93 -2.75 9.89
C ILE A 78 5.68 -2.56 11.39
N ASP A 79 5.75 -3.65 12.17
CA ASP A 79 5.55 -3.61 13.63
C ASP A 79 6.54 -2.64 14.30
N LYS A 80 7.83 -2.69 13.93
CA LYS A 80 8.84 -1.76 14.45
C LYS A 80 8.61 -0.30 14.01
N LEU A 81 8.15 -0.08 12.77
CA LEU A 81 7.89 1.26 12.21
C LEU A 81 6.68 1.96 12.84
N VAL A 82 5.71 1.22 13.38
CA VAL A 82 4.50 1.78 14.03
C VAL A 82 4.55 1.70 15.56
N THR A 83 5.75 1.62 16.13
CA THR A 83 5.98 1.72 17.58
C THR A 83 5.49 3.08 18.10
N LEU A 84 4.74 3.07 19.21
CA LEU A 84 4.11 4.26 19.78
C LEU A 84 5.15 5.29 20.24
N ASP A 85 6.06 4.85 21.12
CA ASP A 85 7.17 5.66 21.60
C ASP A 85 8.15 5.97 20.45
N PRO A 86 8.30 7.24 20.05
CA PRO A 86 9.19 7.62 18.96
C PRO A 86 10.66 7.31 19.26
N SER A 87 11.07 7.30 20.53
CA SER A 87 12.47 6.98 20.91
C SER A 87 12.83 5.51 20.71
N LYS A 88 11.81 4.63 20.69
CA LYS A 88 11.95 3.19 20.43
C LYS A 88 11.57 2.80 19.01
N ARG A 89 11.03 3.74 18.22
CA ARG A 89 10.64 3.49 16.84
C ARG A 89 11.90 3.37 16.00
N ILE A 90 11.96 2.34 15.15
CA ILE A 90 13.11 2.09 14.29
C ILE A 90 13.38 3.31 13.39
N ASP A 91 14.63 3.73 13.33
CA ASP A 91 15.10 4.79 12.42
C ASP A 91 15.33 4.24 11.00
N SER A 92 15.61 5.12 10.04
CA SER A 92 15.78 4.73 8.64
C SER A 92 17.01 3.87 8.38
N ASP A 93 18.13 4.13 9.07
CA ASP A 93 19.38 3.39 8.85
C ASP A 93 19.22 1.95 9.35
N THR A 94 18.68 1.80 10.55
CA THR A 94 18.36 0.48 11.11
C THR A 94 17.30 -0.24 10.27
N ALA A 95 16.30 0.48 9.74
CA ALA A 95 15.26 -0.12 8.89
C ALA A 95 15.79 -0.62 7.54
N LEU A 96 16.74 0.10 6.91
CA LEU A 96 17.35 -0.32 5.64
C LEU A 96 18.23 -1.57 5.80
N ASN A 97 18.77 -1.79 7.00
CA ASN A 97 19.54 -2.99 7.34
C ASN A 97 18.66 -4.14 7.87
N HIS A 98 17.33 -4.02 7.83
CA HIS A 98 16.42 -5.06 8.30
C HIS A 98 16.39 -6.26 7.33
N ASP A 99 16.23 -7.47 7.87
CA ASP A 99 16.19 -8.75 7.11
C ASP A 99 15.17 -8.75 5.95
N PHE A 100 14.15 -7.91 6.03
CA PHE A 100 13.17 -7.71 4.95
C PHE A 100 13.81 -7.31 3.61
N PHE A 101 14.91 -6.54 3.63
CA PHE A 101 15.60 -6.11 2.41
C PHE A 101 16.75 -7.04 2.00
N TRP A 102 17.12 -8.00 2.85
CA TRP A 102 18.32 -8.83 2.70
C TRP A 102 18.03 -10.35 2.75
N SER A 103 16.75 -10.72 2.74
CA SER A 103 16.28 -12.11 2.66
C SER A 103 15.59 -12.35 1.33
N ASP A 104 15.61 -13.59 0.86
CA ASP A 104 14.87 -13.96 -0.35
C ASP A 104 13.35 -13.84 -0.15
N PRO A 105 12.60 -13.32 -1.15
CA PRO A 105 13.09 -12.76 -2.40
C PRO A 105 13.71 -11.37 -2.23
N MET A 106 14.92 -11.19 -2.77
CA MET A 106 15.62 -9.91 -2.74
C MET A 106 14.86 -8.80 -3.50
N PRO A 107 15.04 -7.52 -3.12
CA PRO A 107 14.47 -6.38 -3.83
C PRO A 107 14.77 -6.42 -5.33
N CYS A 108 13.77 -6.05 -6.15
CA CYS A 108 13.87 -6.06 -7.60
C CYS A 108 13.36 -4.76 -8.23
N GLU A 109 13.72 -4.54 -9.49
CA GLU A 109 13.29 -3.39 -10.28
C GLU A 109 11.77 -3.36 -10.47
N LEU A 110 11.20 -2.15 -10.44
CA LEU A 110 9.75 -1.94 -10.58
C LEU A 110 9.25 -2.08 -12.03
N ALA A 111 10.13 -2.29 -13.01
CA ALA A 111 9.77 -2.32 -14.44
C ALA A 111 8.62 -3.29 -14.75
N HIS A 112 8.62 -4.48 -14.16
CA HIS A 112 7.54 -5.45 -14.36
C HIS A 112 6.21 -4.96 -13.76
N MET A 113 6.23 -4.40 -12.55
CA MET A 113 5.03 -3.83 -11.91
C MET A 113 4.48 -2.66 -12.74
N LEU A 114 5.35 -1.78 -13.22
CA LEU A 114 4.95 -0.62 -14.04
C LEU A 114 4.38 -1.03 -15.40
N SER A 115 4.84 -2.15 -15.97
CA SER A 115 4.32 -2.67 -17.24
C SER A 115 2.84 -3.09 -17.16
N GLN A 116 2.31 -3.32 -15.96
CA GLN A 116 0.89 -3.68 -15.74
C GLN A 116 -0.05 -2.47 -15.74
N HIS A 117 0.48 -1.25 -15.70
CA HIS A 117 -0.34 -0.05 -15.77
C HIS A 117 -0.79 0.22 -17.21
N SER A 118 -2.03 -0.16 -17.51
CA SER A 118 -2.68 0.08 -18.80
C SER A 118 -2.94 1.57 -19.02
N THR A 119 -2.80 2.02 -20.27
CA THR A 119 -3.11 3.41 -20.67
C THR A 119 -4.59 3.64 -20.96
N SER A 120 -5.37 2.57 -21.11
CA SER A 120 -6.79 2.65 -21.44
C SER A 120 -7.62 1.59 -20.71
N MET A 121 -8.92 1.88 -20.52
CA MET A 121 -9.87 0.93 -19.95
C MET A 121 -10.00 -0.35 -20.79
N PHE A 122 -9.86 -0.24 -22.12
CA PHE A 122 -9.87 -1.41 -22.99
C PHE A 122 -8.70 -2.36 -22.68
N GLU A 123 -7.49 -1.82 -22.56
CA GLU A 123 -6.29 -2.62 -22.24
C GLU A 123 -6.38 -3.27 -20.85
N PHE A 124 -6.98 -2.59 -19.86
CA PHE A 124 -7.20 -3.12 -18.52
C PHE A 124 -8.20 -4.30 -18.49
N LEU A 125 -9.29 -4.19 -19.27
CA LEU A 125 -10.39 -5.15 -19.24
C LEU A 125 -10.24 -6.29 -20.26
N ALA A 126 -9.41 -6.11 -21.30
CA ALA A 126 -9.24 -7.10 -22.34
C ALA A 126 -8.56 -8.37 -21.77
N PRO A 127 -9.12 -9.56 -21.99
CA PRO A 127 -8.49 -10.79 -21.54
C PRO A 127 -7.14 -10.98 -22.24
N PRO A 128 -6.13 -11.49 -21.52
CA PRO A 128 -4.83 -11.76 -22.12
C PRO A 128 -4.98 -12.73 -23.29
N ARG A 129 -4.43 -12.35 -24.45
CA ARG A 129 -4.49 -13.19 -25.65
C ARG A 129 -3.76 -14.51 -25.39
N ARG A 130 -4.40 -15.64 -25.70
CA ARG A 130 -3.79 -16.97 -25.58
C ARG A 130 -2.51 -17.02 -26.44
N PRO A 131 -1.35 -17.43 -25.89
CA PRO A 131 -0.17 -17.69 -26.69
C PRO A 131 -0.47 -18.91 -27.58
N GLY A 132 -0.74 -18.70 -28.87
CA GLY A 132 -0.96 -19.79 -29.83
C GLY A 132 -2.02 -19.57 -30.91
N GLN A 133 -2.93 -18.60 -30.77
CA GLN A 133 -3.85 -18.26 -31.87
C GLN A 133 -3.21 -17.22 -32.80
N ARG A 134 -2.38 -17.70 -33.74
CA ARG A 134 -2.15 -16.98 -35.00
C ARG A 134 -3.49 -16.89 -35.71
N ILE A 135 -4.09 -15.71 -35.76
CA ILE A 135 -5.14 -15.42 -36.73
C ILE A 135 -4.48 -15.59 -38.11
N PRO A 136 -4.97 -16.47 -39.01
CA PRO A 136 -4.48 -16.48 -40.37
C PRO A 136 -4.73 -15.10 -40.94
N ALA A 137 -3.70 -14.46 -41.50
CA ALA A 137 -3.90 -13.27 -42.31
C ALA A 137 -4.82 -13.66 -43.48
N GLY A 138 -6.12 -13.35 -43.35
CA GLY A 138 -7.04 -13.42 -44.47
C GLY A 138 -6.56 -12.48 -45.58
N PRO A 139 -6.81 -12.80 -46.85
CA PRO A 139 -6.29 -12.02 -47.96
C PRO A 139 -6.78 -10.58 -47.85
N VAL A 140 -5.82 -9.64 -47.81
CA VAL A 140 -6.08 -8.21 -47.89
C VAL A 140 -6.59 -7.92 -49.30
N GLN A 141 -7.91 -7.91 -49.49
CA GLN A 141 -8.50 -7.29 -50.68
C GLN A 141 -8.31 -5.78 -50.57
N ARG A 142 -7.33 -5.27 -51.31
CA ARG A 142 -7.19 -3.83 -51.56
C ARG A 142 -8.35 -3.40 -52.45
N THR A 143 -9.43 -2.91 -51.88
CA THR A 143 -10.39 -2.09 -52.61
C THR A 143 -9.78 -0.69 -52.77
N ALA A 144 -9.64 -0.23 -54.00
CA ALA A 144 -9.14 1.11 -54.30
C ALA A 144 -10.12 2.17 -53.75
N PRO A 145 -9.63 3.31 -53.21
CA PRO A 145 -10.50 4.36 -52.71
C PRO A 145 -11.17 5.10 -53.89
N ASN A 146 -12.49 5.26 -53.78
CA ASN A 146 -13.33 6.01 -54.72
C ASN A 146 -13.06 7.53 -54.57
N PRO A 147 -12.74 8.29 -55.63
CA PRO A 147 -12.24 9.66 -55.50
C PRO A 147 -13.27 10.73 -55.11
N ASP A 148 -14.57 10.41 -54.99
CA ASP A 148 -15.63 11.42 -54.86
C ASP A 148 -16.33 11.50 -53.48
N GLN A 149 -15.60 11.32 -52.38
CA GLN A 149 -16.15 11.61 -51.04
C GLN A 149 -15.58 12.89 -50.46
N HIS A 150 -16.25 14.00 -50.77
CA HIS A 150 -16.08 15.27 -50.09
C HIS A 150 -16.67 15.17 -48.67
N PHE A 151 -15.82 15.15 -47.65
CA PHE A 151 -16.24 15.26 -46.26
C PHE A 151 -16.14 16.72 -45.82
N GLU A 152 -17.29 17.38 -45.73
CA GLU A 152 -17.42 18.71 -45.13
C GLU A 152 -17.16 18.60 -43.62
N ARG A 153 -16.11 19.27 -43.12
CA ARG A 153 -15.82 19.33 -41.68
C ARG A 153 -16.65 20.46 -41.08
N VAL A 154 -17.64 20.10 -40.26
CA VAL A 154 -18.33 21.05 -39.38
C VAL A 154 -17.52 21.17 -38.08
N PHE A 155 -17.18 22.40 -37.71
CA PHE A 155 -16.54 22.76 -36.44
C PHE A 155 -17.52 22.63 -35.27
#